data_AF-A0A969N761-F1
#
_entry.id   AF-A0A969N761-F1
#
_cell.length_a   1.000
_cell.length_b   1.000
_cell.length_c   1.000
_cell.angle_alpha   90.00
_cell.angle_beta   90.00
_cell.angle_gamma   90.00
#
_symmetry.space_group_name_H-M   'P 1'
#
loop_
_entity.id
_entity.type
_entity.pdbx_description
1 polymer ?
#
loop_
_entity_poly.entity_id
_entity_poly.type
_entity_poly.pdbx_seq_one_letter_code
_entity_poly.pdbx_strand_id
1 'polypeptide(L)'
;MSLQRLPPRKTLYEQAYLTLRSAILAGEIDIQERLIETQLAERFQMSRTPIREAIRRLQQEKLLTSDSNGGIYVTKPALHDAIKLYDCRIALEQLAVMGACEHATNAQLQDLEQIVVQSANLEKQTEENRKNRLLDLNFRFHRLIAQSSDNPWLVPLLEQLSSQTRLLRIQTLSDTPDVIKIHAEHCQIYEAIANRDAETAVQSITVHLKASQQRITHIFQQYELTVPSQTEALLPIQCPHCQSEAVNRNGRRGSNQNHKQNYVCRNCGRQFLSTYENHRYSPEMREHCIALHRNGSGFREIERMTGVNHNTVIRWVKAAQS
;
A
#
# COMPACT_ATOMS: atom_id res chain seq x y z
N MET A 1 23.85 41.03 13.92
CA MET A 1 22.48 40.95 13.39
C MET A 1 21.68 40.00 14.27
N SER A 2 20.69 40.51 15.01
CA SER A 2 19.76 39.67 15.77
C SER A 2 18.62 39.27 14.84
N LEU A 3 18.57 38.01 14.42
CA LEU A 3 17.47 37.48 13.63
C LEU A 3 16.27 37.30 14.57
N GLN A 4 15.26 38.17 14.45
CA GLN A 4 14.01 38.01 15.16
C GLN A 4 13.24 36.79 14.62
N ARG A 5 12.73 35.98 15.54
CA ARG A 5 11.96 34.76 15.25
C ARG A 5 10.57 35.15 14.75
N LEU A 6 10.25 34.82 13.50
CA LEU A 6 8.90 34.94 12.97
C LEU A 6 7.97 33.95 13.71
N PRO A 7 6.71 34.32 13.98
CA PRO A 7 5.77 33.44 14.68
C PRO A 7 5.53 32.15 13.87
N PRO A 8 5.41 30.99 14.52
CA PRO A 8 5.24 29.71 13.82
C PRO A 8 3.83 29.64 13.24
N ARG A 9 3.64 30.09 11.99
CA ARG A 9 2.49 29.70 11.18
C ARG A 9 2.86 28.45 10.41
N LYS A 10 2.04 27.40 10.53
CA LYS A 10 2.23 26.18 9.73
C LYS A 10 2.24 26.58 8.25
N THR A 11 3.33 26.28 7.57
CA THR A 11 3.48 26.58 6.14
C THR A 11 2.47 25.79 5.31
N LEU A 12 2.14 26.25 4.09
CA LEU A 12 1.26 25.48 3.19
C LEU A 12 1.81 24.07 2.92
N TYR A 13 3.13 23.96 2.82
CA TYR A 13 3.83 22.67 2.74
C TYR A 13 3.54 21.78 3.96
N GLU A 14 3.70 22.30 5.18
CA GLU A 14 3.44 21.52 6.40
C GLU A 14 1.97 21.11 6.52
N GLN A 15 1.05 21.98 6.11
CA GLN A 15 -0.39 21.65 6.07
C GLN A 15 -0.66 20.52 5.08
N ALA A 16 -0.16 20.64 3.83
CA ALA A 16 -0.30 19.60 2.81
C ALA A 16 0.30 18.26 3.27
N TYR A 17 1.50 18.29 3.86
CA TYR A 17 2.17 17.12 4.40
C TYR A 17 1.34 16.46 5.52
N LEU A 18 0.89 17.22 6.52
CA LEU A 18 0.10 16.67 7.62
C LEU A 18 -1.24 16.09 7.14
N THR A 19 -1.91 16.75 6.22
CA THR A 19 -3.18 16.28 5.65
C THR A 19 -2.99 14.98 4.88
N LEU A 20 -2.02 14.92 3.95
CA LEU A 20 -1.74 13.71 3.19
C LEU A 20 -1.29 12.56 4.09
N ARG A 21 -0.40 12.84 5.05
CA ARG A 21 0.08 11.84 6.00
C ARG A 21 -1.08 11.25 6.80
N SER A 22 -1.98 12.09 7.31
CA SER A 22 -3.16 11.63 8.06
C SER A 22 -4.08 10.77 7.20
N ALA A 23 -4.36 11.17 5.96
CA ALA A 23 -5.21 10.40 5.04
C ALA A 23 -4.59 9.01 4.72
N ILE A 24 -3.28 8.95 4.46
CA ILE A 24 -2.56 7.68 4.26
C ILE A 24 -2.63 6.81 5.52
N LEU A 25 -2.38 7.38 6.69
CA LEU A 25 -2.40 6.70 7.99
C LEU A 25 -3.80 6.50 8.58
N ALA A 26 -4.86 6.89 7.87
CA ALA A 26 -6.24 6.54 8.14
C ALA A 26 -6.75 5.47 7.17
N GLY A 27 -5.99 5.14 6.12
CA GLY A 27 -6.42 4.25 5.05
C GLY A 27 -7.44 4.87 4.09
N GLU A 28 -7.54 6.21 4.05
CA GLU A 28 -8.46 6.94 3.17
C GLU A 28 -7.98 6.97 1.70
N ILE A 29 -6.70 6.68 1.47
CA ILE A 29 -6.06 6.61 0.15
C ILE A 29 -5.73 5.15 -0.14
N ASP A 30 -6.27 4.59 -1.22
CA ASP A 30 -6.06 3.19 -1.57
C ASP A 30 -4.61 2.94 -2.05
N ILE A 31 -4.06 1.76 -1.78
CA ILE A 31 -2.70 1.39 -2.20
C ILE A 31 -2.51 1.34 -3.72
N GLN A 32 -3.60 1.17 -4.48
CA GLN A 32 -3.62 1.19 -5.95
C GLN A 32 -3.95 2.58 -6.51
N GLU A 33 -4.38 3.51 -5.66
CA GLU A 33 -4.70 4.87 -6.07
C GLU A 33 -3.42 5.64 -6.44
N ARG A 34 -3.40 6.16 -7.67
CA ARG A 34 -2.30 7.01 -8.13
C ARG A 34 -2.49 8.43 -7.62
N LEU A 35 -1.53 8.93 -6.85
CA LEU A 35 -1.48 10.32 -6.41
C LEU A 35 -0.93 11.22 -7.52
N ILE A 36 -1.74 12.19 -7.95
CA ILE A 36 -1.38 13.14 -9.01
C ILE A 36 -1.23 14.55 -8.40
N GLU A 37 -0.02 15.13 -8.52
CA GLU A 37 0.31 16.45 -7.94
C GLU A 37 -0.71 17.54 -8.29
N THR A 38 -1.17 17.59 -9.55
CA THR A 38 -2.08 18.63 -10.03
C THR A 38 -3.48 18.48 -9.41
N GLN A 39 -3.98 17.26 -9.27
CA GLN A 39 -5.27 17.00 -8.63
C GLN A 39 -5.24 17.33 -7.14
N LEU A 40 -4.13 16.99 -6.45
CA LEU A 40 -3.94 17.34 -5.04
C LEU A 40 -3.81 18.86 -4.83
N ALA A 41 -3.12 19.56 -5.74
CA ALA A 41 -3.01 21.02 -5.73
C ALA A 41 -4.39 21.69 -5.88
N GLU A 42 -5.21 21.22 -6.81
CA GLU A 42 -6.60 21.68 -6.99
C GLU A 42 -7.45 21.39 -5.75
N ARG A 43 -7.42 20.14 -5.25
CA ARG A 43 -8.20 19.71 -4.09
C ARG A 43 -7.89 20.51 -2.83
N PHE A 44 -6.61 20.82 -2.58
CA PHE A 44 -6.18 21.59 -1.41
C PHE A 44 -6.16 23.10 -1.65
N GLN A 45 -6.50 23.56 -2.87
CA GLN A 45 -6.44 24.97 -3.25
C GLN A 45 -5.04 25.58 -3.01
N MET A 46 -4.00 24.82 -3.33
CA MET A 46 -2.60 25.20 -3.17
C MET A 46 -1.87 25.18 -4.52
N SER A 47 -0.72 25.85 -4.61
CA SER A 47 0.17 25.67 -5.76
C SER A 47 0.85 24.29 -5.72
N ARG A 48 1.43 23.85 -6.85
CA ARG A 48 2.07 22.52 -6.95
C ARG A 48 3.32 22.37 -6.07
N THR A 49 4.02 23.46 -5.77
CA THR A 49 5.28 23.43 -5.00
C THR A 49 5.11 22.85 -3.59
N PRO A 50 4.22 23.36 -2.72
CA PRO A 50 4.01 22.78 -1.39
C PRO A 50 3.53 21.32 -1.42
N ILE A 51 2.72 20.95 -2.43
CA ILE A 51 2.28 19.57 -2.64
C ILE A 51 3.45 18.66 -2.98
N ARG A 52 4.32 19.06 -3.91
CA ARG A 52 5.50 18.30 -4.30
C ARG A 52 6.46 18.09 -3.13
N GLU A 53 6.71 19.14 -2.34
CA GLU A 53 7.56 19.01 -1.16
C GLU A 53 6.93 18.09 -0.11
N ALA A 54 5.61 18.16 0.10
CA ALA A 54 4.90 17.24 0.99
C ALA A 54 5.03 15.78 0.53
N ILE A 55 4.87 15.52 -0.76
CA ILE A 55 5.05 14.20 -1.37
C ILE A 55 6.49 13.71 -1.20
N ARG A 56 7.49 14.55 -1.50
CA ARG A 56 8.92 14.20 -1.34
C ARG A 56 9.24 13.77 0.09
N ARG A 57 8.72 14.50 1.08
CA ARG A 57 8.88 14.12 2.49
C ARG A 57 8.21 12.78 2.80
N LEU A 58 6.99 12.55 2.32
CA LEU A 58 6.31 11.27 2.50
C LEU A 58 7.06 10.10 1.85
N GLN A 59 7.76 10.34 0.73
CA GLN A 59 8.65 9.36 0.10
C GLN A 59 9.90 9.10 0.94
N GLN A 60 10.51 10.14 1.54
CA GLN A 60 11.63 9.98 2.47
C GLN A 60 11.23 9.17 3.72
N GLU A 61 10.00 9.38 4.20
CA GLU A 61 9.39 8.59 5.29
C GLU A 61 8.91 7.21 4.82
N LYS A 62 9.09 6.87 3.54
CA LYS A 62 8.67 5.63 2.86
C LYS A 62 7.17 5.36 2.93
N LEU A 63 6.33 6.36 3.18
CA LEU A 63 4.88 6.23 3.15
C LEU A 63 4.34 6.23 1.72
N LEU A 64 5.06 6.88 0.81
CA LEU A 64 4.81 6.86 -0.63
C LEU A 64 6.02 6.27 -1.37
N THR A 65 5.75 5.63 -2.49
CA THR A 65 6.77 5.14 -3.43
C THR A 65 6.46 5.56 -4.85
N SER A 66 7.46 5.55 -5.73
CA SER A 66 7.29 5.79 -7.16
C SER A 66 7.43 4.51 -7.96
N ASP A 67 6.57 4.32 -8.94
CA ASP A 67 6.70 3.24 -9.92
C ASP A 67 7.73 3.59 -11.01
N SER A 68 7.98 2.66 -11.93
CA SER A 68 8.91 2.84 -13.06
C SER A 68 8.47 3.92 -14.07
N ASN A 69 7.21 4.35 -14.04
CA ASN A 69 6.65 5.39 -14.90
C ASN A 69 6.52 6.74 -14.18
N GLY A 70 7.03 6.86 -12.94
CA GLY A 70 6.93 8.07 -12.13
C GLY A 70 5.54 8.33 -11.53
N GLY A 71 4.65 7.35 -11.54
CA GLY A 71 3.42 7.36 -10.74
C GLY A 71 3.75 7.24 -9.25
N ILE A 72 2.97 7.91 -8.41
CA ILE A 72 3.19 7.97 -6.96
C ILE A 72 2.05 7.23 -6.28
N TYR A 73 2.38 6.32 -5.38
CA TYR A 73 1.45 5.39 -4.75
C TYR A 73 1.76 5.25 -3.26
N VAL A 74 0.76 4.86 -2.47
CA VAL A 74 1.00 4.45 -1.08
C VAL A 74 1.88 3.20 -1.07
N THR A 75 2.88 3.18 -0.19
CA THR A 75 3.83 2.08 -0.12
C THR A 75 3.13 0.78 0.28
N LYS A 76 3.40 -0.30 -0.47
CA LYS A 76 3.06 -1.67 -0.08
C LYS A 76 4.26 -2.27 0.68
N PRO A 77 4.15 -2.53 1.99
CA PRO A 77 5.22 -3.13 2.75
C PRO A 77 5.43 -4.60 2.35
N ALA A 78 6.68 -5.02 2.25
CA ALA A 78 7.04 -6.42 2.05
C ALA A 78 7.13 -7.15 3.41
N LEU A 79 6.77 -8.43 3.44
CA LEU A 79 6.78 -9.23 4.68
C LEU A 79 8.14 -9.22 5.38
N HIS A 80 9.21 -9.49 4.63
CA HIS A 80 10.56 -9.52 5.19
C HIS A 80 10.99 -8.17 5.77
N ASP A 81 10.55 -7.07 5.17
CA ASP A 81 10.84 -5.72 5.69
C ASP A 81 10.03 -5.42 6.95
N ALA A 82 8.80 -5.95 7.06
CA ALA A 82 8.00 -5.86 8.28
C ALA A 82 8.71 -6.56 9.47
N ILE A 83 9.28 -7.75 9.26
CA ILE A 83 10.02 -8.47 10.31
C ILE A 83 11.18 -7.62 10.83
N LYS A 84 12.05 -7.13 9.93
CA LYS A 84 13.20 -6.29 10.28
C LYS A 84 12.80 -4.98 10.94
N LEU A 85 11.69 -4.39 10.51
CA LEU A 85 11.13 -3.18 11.11
C LEU A 85 10.77 -3.42 12.58
N TYR A 86 10.14 -4.57 12.88
CA TYR A 86 9.80 -4.94 14.26
C TYR A 86 11.04 -5.23 15.11
N ASP A 87 12.10 -5.80 14.56
CA ASP A 87 13.36 -6.01 15.30
C ASP A 87 13.96 -4.69 15.80
N CYS A 88 14.01 -3.67 14.92
CA CYS A 88 14.45 -2.33 15.30
C CYS A 88 13.52 -1.70 16.33
N ARG A 89 12.21 -1.87 16.16
CA ARG A 89 11.22 -1.33 17.08
C ARG A 89 11.33 -1.96 18.47
N ILE A 90 11.52 -3.28 18.56
CA ILE A 90 11.72 -3.98 19.83
C ILE A 90 12.91 -3.40 20.59
N ALA A 91 14.06 -3.25 19.93
CA ALA A 91 15.26 -2.72 20.58
C ALA A 91 15.05 -1.30 21.15
N LEU A 92 14.38 -0.42 20.39
CA LEU A 92 14.11 0.95 20.84
C LEU A 92 13.03 1.01 21.94
N GLU A 93 12.00 0.18 21.87
CA GLU A 93 10.93 0.17 22.88
C GLU A 93 11.37 -0.49 24.19
N GLN A 94 12.30 -1.46 24.14
CA GLN A 94 12.98 -1.97 25.33
C GLN A 94 13.73 -0.85 26.06
N LEU A 95 14.50 -0.03 25.33
CA LEU A 95 15.17 1.13 25.91
C LEU A 95 14.16 2.16 26.45
N ALA A 96 13.03 2.34 25.76
CA ALA A 96 11.98 3.24 26.19
C ALA A 96 11.34 2.80 27.52
N VAL A 97 10.98 1.53 27.67
CA VAL A 97 10.37 1.05 28.91
C VAL A 97 11.36 1.06 30.08
N MET A 98 12.64 0.76 29.84
CA MET A 98 13.68 0.86 30.88
C MET A 98 13.79 2.30 31.40
N GLY A 99 13.93 3.27 30.49
CA GLY A 99 13.98 4.68 30.87
C GLY A 99 12.67 5.13 31.53
N ALA A 100 11.51 4.65 31.08
CA ALA A 100 10.23 4.99 31.68
C ALA A 100 10.11 4.45 33.11
N CYS A 101 10.60 3.23 33.38
CA CYS A 101 10.71 2.71 34.73
C CYS A 101 11.57 3.64 35.60
N GLU A 102 12.68 4.17 35.10
CA GLU A 102 13.58 5.04 35.89
C GLU A 102 13.05 6.47 36.07
N HIS A 103 12.44 7.06 35.04
CA HIS A 103 12.24 8.51 34.94
C HIS A 103 10.78 8.96 34.88
N ALA A 104 9.81 8.07 34.63
CA ALA A 104 8.41 8.49 34.47
C ALA A 104 7.91 9.25 35.70
N THR A 105 7.31 10.42 35.49
CA THR A 105 6.66 11.20 36.56
C THR A 105 5.29 10.62 36.90
N ASN A 106 4.75 10.95 38.09
CA ASN A 106 3.39 10.52 38.46
C ASN A 106 2.32 11.02 37.46
N ALA A 107 2.51 12.21 36.89
CA ALA A 107 1.61 12.73 35.85
C ALA A 107 1.67 11.88 34.58
N GLN A 108 2.87 11.49 34.13
CA GLN A 108 3.03 10.61 32.96
C GLN A 108 2.50 9.19 33.21
N LEU A 109 2.65 8.64 34.42
CA LEU A 109 2.04 7.37 34.79
C LEU A 109 0.52 7.44 34.75
N GLN A 110 -0.06 8.54 35.23
CA GLN A 110 -1.50 8.77 35.15
C GLN A 110 -1.97 8.90 33.70
N ASP A 111 -1.22 9.58 32.84
CA ASP A 111 -1.52 9.67 31.41
C ASP A 111 -1.46 8.28 30.73
N LEU A 112 -0.51 7.42 31.11
CA LEU A 112 -0.41 6.04 30.61
C LEU A 112 -1.62 5.20 31.05
N GLU A 113 -1.99 5.28 32.32
CA GLU A 113 -3.16 4.61 32.89
C GLU A 113 -4.44 5.02 32.14
N GLN A 114 -4.61 6.31 31.87
CA GLN A 114 -5.77 6.82 31.12
C GLN A 114 -5.85 6.21 29.72
N ILE A 115 -4.73 6.03 29.02
CA ILE A 115 -4.73 5.39 27.69
C ILE A 115 -5.16 3.91 27.78
N VAL A 116 -4.69 3.19 28.81
CA VAL A 116 -5.09 1.79 29.04
C VAL A 116 -6.60 1.70 29.31
N VAL A 117 -7.13 2.55 30.20
CA VAL A 117 -8.57 2.60 30.53
C VAL A 117 -9.42 3.01 29.33
N GLN A 118 -8.98 4.00 28.53
CA GLN A 118 -9.65 4.40 27.30
C GLN A 118 -9.72 3.26 26.30
N SER A 119 -8.64 2.49 26.16
CA SER A 119 -8.59 1.32 25.27
C SER A 119 -9.57 0.25 25.74
N ALA A 120 -9.61 -0.05 27.05
CA ALA A 120 -10.53 -1.01 27.66
C ALA A 120 -12.01 -0.66 27.42
N ASN A 121 -12.37 0.62 27.56
CA ASN A 121 -13.73 1.10 27.35
C ASN A 121 -14.14 1.02 25.88
N LEU A 122 -13.22 1.36 24.98
CA LEU A 122 -13.45 1.32 23.55
C LEU A 122 -13.57 -0.12 23.02
N GLU A 123 -12.86 -1.10 23.60
CA GLU A 123 -13.01 -2.52 23.25
C GLU A 123 -14.43 -3.05 23.46
N LYS A 124 -15.16 -2.53 24.45
CA LYS A 124 -16.54 -2.93 24.77
C LYS A 124 -17.60 -2.31 23.86
N GLN A 125 -17.22 -1.35 23.03
CA GLN A 125 -18.15 -0.65 22.14
C GLN A 125 -18.33 -1.43 20.83
N THR A 126 -19.48 -1.26 20.17
CA THR A 126 -19.73 -1.78 18.83
C THR A 126 -19.90 -0.60 17.88
N GLU A 127 -18.77 -0.04 17.44
CA GLU A 127 -18.71 1.10 16.52
C GLU A 127 -17.92 0.75 15.26
N GLU A 128 -18.30 1.34 14.13
CA GLU A 128 -17.70 1.11 12.80
C GLU A 128 -16.20 1.48 12.74
N ASN A 129 -15.78 2.51 13.49
CA ASN A 129 -14.39 2.99 13.52
C ASN A 129 -13.58 2.50 14.74
N ARG A 130 -14.11 1.54 15.51
CA ARG A 130 -13.48 1.07 16.75
C ARG A 130 -12.03 0.61 16.56
N LYS A 131 -11.75 -0.20 15.52
CA LYS A 131 -10.40 -0.73 15.26
C LYS A 131 -9.38 0.38 14.99
N ASN A 132 -9.75 1.40 14.22
CA ASN A 132 -8.88 2.55 13.93
C ASN A 132 -8.56 3.35 15.19
N ARG A 133 -9.57 3.62 16.02
CA ARG A 133 -9.40 4.32 17.30
C ARG A 133 -8.54 3.53 18.29
N LEU A 134 -8.68 2.21 18.35
CA LEU A 134 -7.81 1.34 19.16
C LEU A 134 -6.37 1.36 18.65
N LEU A 135 -6.17 1.40 17.32
CA LEU A 135 -4.84 1.52 16.73
C LEU A 135 -4.19 2.86 17.09
N ASP A 136 -4.96 3.96 17.06
CA ASP A 136 -4.47 5.27 17.49
C ASP A 136 -4.06 5.29 18.96
N LEU A 137 -4.88 4.71 19.85
CA LEU A 137 -4.55 4.59 21.28
C LEU A 137 -3.28 3.75 21.48
N ASN A 138 -3.12 2.66 20.73
CA ASN A 138 -1.90 1.85 20.78
C ASN A 138 -0.66 2.68 20.42
N PHE A 139 -0.66 3.45 19.33
CA PHE A 139 0.49 4.29 18.99
C PHE A 139 0.74 5.42 19.99
N ARG A 140 -0.33 5.97 20.59
CA ARG A 140 -0.21 6.97 21.67
C ARG A 140 0.42 6.37 22.93
N PHE A 141 0.05 5.13 23.30
CA PHE A 141 0.64 4.42 24.43
C PHE A 141 2.16 4.30 24.31
N HIS A 142 2.64 3.75 23.19
CA HIS A 142 4.08 3.60 22.92
C HIS A 142 4.83 4.93 22.86
N ARG A 143 4.22 5.96 22.24
CA ARG A 143 4.79 7.31 22.22
C ARG A 143 4.96 7.88 23.63
N LEU A 144 3.97 7.67 24.51
CA LEU A 144 4.01 8.19 25.86
C LEU A 144 5.06 7.48 26.71
N ILE A 145 5.25 6.17 26.54
CA ILE A 145 6.38 5.44 27.14
C ILE A 145 7.71 6.08 26.73
N ALA A 146 7.90 6.32 25.43
CA ALA A 146 9.12 6.96 24.92
C ALA A 146 9.32 8.38 25.49
N GLN A 147 8.24 9.15 25.66
CA GLN A 147 8.31 10.48 26.28
C GLN A 147 8.65 10.42 27.78
N SER A 148 8.25 9.35 28.45
CA SER A 148 8.53 9.10 29.87
C SER A 148 9.93 8.57 30.13
N SER A 149 10.69 8.25 29.09
CA SER A 149 12.03 7.65 29.21
C SER A 149 13.18 8.60 29.51
N ASP A 150 12.92 9.91 29.50
CA ASP A 150 13.93 10.99 29.57
C ASP A 150 15.02 10.91 28.48
N ASN A 151 14.78 10.14 27.40
CA ASN A 151 15.68 10.07 26.26
C ASN A 151 15.11 10.86 25.07
N PRO A 152 15.66 12.04 24.74
CA PRO A 152 15.12 12.91 23.69
C PRO A 152 15.22 12.32 22.28
N TRP A 153 16.03 11.26 22.08
CA TRP A 153 16.19 10.60 20.79
C TRP A 153 15.12 9.54 20.52
N LEU A 154 14.47 9.00 21.55
CA LEU A 154 13.55 7.86 21.38
C LEU A 154 12.28 8.25 20.65
N VAL A 155 11.66 9.38 21.00
CA VAL A 155 10.42 9.84 20.35
C VAL A 155 10.59 10.01 18.83
N PRO A 156 11.57 10.78 18.30
CA PRO A 156 11.70 10.95 16.85
C PRO A 156 12.06 9.65 16.12
N LEU A 157 12.92 8.80 16.70
CA LEU A 157 13.28 7.51 16.09
C LEU A 157 12.07 6.57 16.03
N LEU A 158 11.31 6.46 17.13
CA LEU A 158 10.11 5.65 17.18
C LEU A 158 8.98 6.21 16.31
N GLU A 159 8.84 7.52 16.15
CA GLU A 159 7.87 8.12 15.23
C GLU A 159 8.13 7.73 13.77
N GLN A 160 9.41 7.69 13.37
CA GLN A 160 9.80 7.27 12.03
C GLN A 160 9.42 5.81 11.78
N LEU A 161 9.74 4.91 12.73
CA LEU A 161 9.36 3.49 12.61
C LEU A 161 7.84 3.28 12.73
N SER A 162 7.19 4.01 13.63
CA SER A 162 5.74 3.91 13.90
C SER A 162 4.91 4.28 12.68
N SER A 163 5.38 5.22 11.85
CA SER A 163 4.67 5.59 10.62
C SER A 163 4.60 4.38 9.65
N GLN A 164 5.70 3.64 9.51
CA GLN A 164 5.76 2.42 8.71
C GLN A 164 4.95 1.28 9.34
N THR A 165 5.07 1.06 10.66
CA THR A 165 4.28 0.04 11.35
C THR A 165 2.79 0.35 11.31
N ARG A 166 2.40 1.63 11.36
CA ARG A 166 1.00 2.06 11.27
C ARG A 166 0.45 1.80 9.88
N LEU A 167 1.19 2.16 8.83
CA LEU A 167 0.81 1.87 7.45
C LEU A 167 0.58 0.36 7.25
N LEU A 168 1.51 -0.45 7.71
CA LEU A 168 1.41 -1.91 7.72
C LEU A 168 0.15 -2.39 8.46
N ARG A 169 -0.12 -1.86 9.66
CA ARG A 169 -1.26 -2.25 10.48
C ARG A 169 -2.61 -1.88 9.88
N ILE A 170 -2.72 -0.74 9.20
CA ILE A 170 -3.96 -0.31 8.52
C ILE A 170 -4.29 -1.26 7.37
N GLN A 171 -3.28 -1.62 6.58
CA GLN A 171 -3.43 -2.53 5.45
C GLN A 171 -3.83 -3.96 5.88
N THR A 172 -3.54 -4.35 7.13
CA THR A 172 -3.91 -5.67 7.68
C THR A 172 -5.03 -5.62 8.72
N LEU A 173 -5.64 -4.45 8.96
CA LEU A 173 -6.51 -4.24 10.14
C LEU A 173 -7.82 -5.02 10.04
N SER A 174 -8.36 -5.14 8.82
CA SER A 174 -9.60 -5.87 8.53
C SER A 174 -9.45 -7.35 8.86
N ASP A 175 -8.29 -7.95 8.54
CA ASP A 175 -8.00 -9.38 8.70
C ASP A 175 -7.42 -9.75 10.07
N THR A 176 -7.14 -8.75 10.91
CA THR A 176 -6.64 -9.01 12.26
C THR A 176 -7.80 -9.46 13.16
N PRO A 177 -7.74 -10.66 13.78
CA PRO A 177 -8.76 -11.12 14.72
C PRO A 177 -8.86 -10.20 15.94
N ASP A 178 -10.00 -10.24 16.62
CA ASP A 178 -10.43 -9.22 17.58
C ASP A 178 -9.42 -8.96 18.72
N VAL A 179 -9.37 -7.68 19.09
CA VAL A 179 -8.25 -6.97 19.75
C VAL A 179 -8.08 -7.27 21.25
N ILE A 180 -8.92 -8.11 21.83
CA ILE A 180 -9.05 -8.35 23.29
C ILE A 180 -7.71 -8.72 23.97
N LYS A 181 -6.74 -9.28 23.25
CA LYS A 181 -5.42 -9.60 23.80
C LYS A 181 -4.49 -8.39 23.98
N ILE A 182 -4.66 -7.32 23.20
CA ILE A 182 -3.73 -6.17 23.20
C ILE A 182 -3.90 -5.34 24.47
N HIS A 183 -5.13 -5.12 24.94
CA HIS A 183 -5.36 -4.41 26.20
C HIS A 183 -4.67 -5.08 27.38
N ALA A 184 -4.80 -6.41 27.52
CA ALA A 184 -4.15 -7.16 28.60
C ALA A 184 -2.61 -7.05 28.53
N GLU A 185 -2.03 -7.10 27.33
CA GLU A 185 -0.60 -6.87 27.11
C GLU A 185 -0.18 -5.44 27.55
N HIS A 186 -0.98 -4.41 27.25
CA HIS A 186 -0.71 -3.03 27.67
C HIS A 186 -0.85 -2.82 29.18
N CYS A 187 -1.80 -3.47 29.84
CA CYS A 187 -1.91 -3.45 31.31
C CYS A 187 -0.62 -3.96 31.96
N GLN A 188 -0.10 -5.10 31.50
CA GLN A 188 1.13 -5.69 32.05
C GLN A 188 2.33 -4.77 31.90
N ILE A 189 2.46 -4.13 30.72
CA ILE A 189 3.54 -3.15 30.48
C ILE A 189 3.39 -1.95 31.41
N TYR A 190 2.17 -1.39 31.53
CA TYR A 190 1.90 -0.26 32.42
C TYR A 190 2.19 -0.59 33.88
N GLU A 191 1.70 -1.73 34.38
CA GLU A 191 1.90 -2.18 35.76
C GLU A 191 3.40 -2.34 36.08
N ALA A 192 4.18 -2.92 35.16
CA ALA A 192 5.62 -3.05 35.33
C ALA A 192 6.31 -1.67 35.40
N ILE A 193 5.94 -0.73 34.53
CA ILE A 193 6.48 0.65 34.56
C ILE A 193 6.09 1.36 35.85
N ALA A 194 4.82 1.26 36.27
CA ALA A 194 4.32 1.89 37.50
C ALA A 194 5.02 1.34 38.76
N ASN A 195 5.30 0.04 38.78
CA ASN A 195 6.03 -0.64 39.84
C ASN A 195 7.56 -0.49 39.73
N ARG A 196 8.06 0.22 38.71
CA ARG A 196 9.50 0.42 38.47
C ARG A 196 10.26 -0.88 38.22
N ASP A 197 9.57 -1.91 37.75
CA ASP A 197 10.13 -3.22 37.43
C ASP A 197 10.58 -3.24 35.96
N ALA A 198 11.83 -2.82 35.73
CA ALA A 198 12.41 -2.76 34.38
C ALA A 198 12.51 -4.14 33.71
N GLU A 199 12.77 -5.21 34.45
CA GLU A 199 12.90 -6.55 33.89
C GLU A 199 11.57 -7.05 33.34
N THR A 200 10.51 -6.96 34.15
CA THR A 200 9.15 -7.33 33.72
C THR A 200 8.66 -6.42 32.59
N ALA A 201 8.98 -5.12 32.63
CA ALA A 201 8.60 -4.18 31.58
C ALA A 201 9.23 -4.53 30.23
N VAL A 202 10.54 -4.83 30.21
CA VAL A 202 11.29 -5.27 29.03
C VAL A 202 10.73 -6.58 28.47
N GLN A 203 10.45 -7.55 29.34
CA GLN A 203 9.88 -8.82 28.91
C GLN A 203 8.48 -8.62 28.29
N SER A 204 7.64 -7.82 28.94
CA SER A 204 6.25 -7.57 28.53
C SER A 204 6.17 -6.83 27.19
N ILE A 205 6.96 -5.77 26.99
CA ILE A 205 7.01 -5.05 25.70
C ILE A 205 7.54 -5.94 24.57
N THR A 206 8.51 -6.80 24.88
CA THR A 206 9.09 -7.73 23.89
C THR A 206 8.06 -8.74 23.43
N VAL A 207 7.31 -9.35 24.37
CA VAL A 207 6.24 -10.30 24.05
C VAL A 207 5.13 -9.61 23.25
N HIS A 208 4.69 -8.43 23.66
CA HIS A 208 3.66 -7.65 22.97
C HIS A 208 4.05 -7.33 21.50
N LEU A 209 5.28 -6.88 21.27
CA LEU A 209 5.75 -6.53 19.93
C LEU A 209 5.98 -7.77 19.05
N LYS A 210 6.51 -8.87 19.61
CA LYS A 210 6.63 -10.15 18.89
C LYS A 210 5.27 -10.74 18.54
N ALA A 211 4.28 -10.68 19.44
CA ALA A 211 2.92 -11.10 19.15
C ALA A 211 2.31 -10.25 18.01
N SER A 212 2.56 -8.94 18.02
CA SER A 212 2.17 -8.04 16.93
C SER A 212 2.83 -8.37 15.59
N GLN A 213 4.14 -8.66 15.60
CA GLN A 213 4.90 -9.11 14.43
C GLN A 213 4.32 -10.41 13.87
N GLN A 214 4.09 -11.42 14.73
CA GLN A 214 3.54 -12.72 14.34
C GLN A 214 2.16 -12.60 13.69
N ARG A 215 1.26 -11.78 14.25
CA ARG A 215 -0.07 -11.51 13.67
C ARG A 215 0.04 -11.01 12.23
N ILE A 216 0.93 -10.05 11.99
CA ILE A 216 1.13 -9.50 10.66
C ILE A 216 1.76 -10.54 9.72
N THR A 217 2.81 -11.23 10.17
CA THR A 217 3.46 -12.29 9.37
C THR A 217 2.46 -13.36 8.93
N HIS A 218 1.56 -13.77 9.82
CA HIS A 218 0.52 -14.74 9.50
C HIS A 218 -0.44 -14.22 8.41
N ILE A 219 -0.89 -12.96 8.52
CA ILE A 219 -1.77 -12.33 7.53
C ILE A 219 -1.07 -12.26 6.17
N PHE A 220 0.20 -11.86 6.12
CA PHE A 220 0.98 -11.82 4.87
C PHE A 220 1.15 -13.19 4.23
N GLN A 221 1.42 -14.23 5.02
CA GLN A 221 1.48 -15.61 4.53
C GLN A 221 0.14 -16.05 3.95
N GLN A 222 -0.98 -15.72 4.59
CA GLN A 222 -2.31 -15.99 4.05
C GLN A 222 -2.57 -15.25 2.74
N TYR A 223 -2.13 -14.00 2.61
CA TYR A 223 -2.21 -13.24 1.36
C TYR A 223 -1.35 -13.84 0.24
N GLU A 224 -0.13 -14.30 0.55
CA GLU A 224 0.73 -14.99 -0.42
C GLU A 224 0.15 -16.35 -0.87
N LEU A 225 -0.68 -16.98 -0.03
CA LEU A 225 -1.36 -18.26 -0.33
C LEU A 225 -2.71 -18.08 -1.05
N THR A 226 -3.38 -16.94 -0.90
CA THR A 226 -4.72 -16.68 -1.45
C THR A 226 -4.72 -15.85 -2.72
N VAL A 227 -3.65 -15.08 -2.96
CA VAL A 227 -3.37 -14.51 -4.28
C VAL A 227 -2.64 -15.61 -5.05
N PRO A 228 -3.21 -16.20 -6.12
CA PRO A 228 -2.39 -17.04 -6.99
C PRO A 228 -1.20 -16.19 -7.40
N SER A 229 -0.01 -16.68 -7.09
CA SER A 229 1.24 -15.96 -7.27
C SER A 229 1.20 -15.15 -8.56
N GLN A 230 1.14 -13.82 -8.44
CA GLN A 230 1.56 -12.96 -9.55
C GLN A 230 3.09 -13.00 -9.73
N THR A 231 3.76 -13.96 -9.09
CA THR A 231 4.81 -14.74 -9.74
C THR A 231 4.20 -15.63 -10.84
N GLU A 232 3.58 -15.03 -11.85
CA GLU A 232 4.01 -15.44 -13.18
C GLU A 232 5.51 -15.12 -13.17
N ALA A 233 6.34 -16.13 -12.92
CA ALA A 233 7.63 -16.15 -13.57
C ALA A 233 7.29 -15.85 -15.03
N LEU A 234 7.49 -14.60 -15.47
CA LEU A 234 7.32 -14.18 -16.85
C LEU A 234 8.13 -15.20 -17.63
N LEU A 235 7.43 -16.18 -18.21
CA LEU A 235 8.06 -17.16 -19.07
C LEU A 235 8.89 -16.34 -20.04
N PRO A 236 10.21 -16.58 -20.14
CA PRO A 236 11.08 -15.77 -20.98
C PRO A 236 10.40 -15.64 -22.33
N ILE A 237 10.22 -14.41 -22.81
CA ILE A 237 9.44 -14.15 -24.02
C ILE A 237 10.13 -14.89 -25.17
N GLN A 238 9.53 -15.97 -25.63
CA GLN A 238 10.05 -16.77 -26.71
C GLN A 238 9.47 -16.29 -28.03
N CYS A 239 10.29 -16.32 -29.07
CA CYS A 239 9.80 -16.06 -30.41
C CYS A 239 8.75 -17.11 -30.82
N PRO A 240 7.52 -16.74 -31.18
CA PRO A 240 6.47 -17.70 -31.54
C PRO A 240 6.78 -18.50 -32.81
N HIS A 241 7.80 -18.10 -33.56
CA HIS A 241 8.21 -18.79 -34.78
C HIS A 241 9.36 -19.79 -34.59
N CYS A 242 10.33 -19.47 -33.73
CA CYS A 242 11.55 -20.29 -33.58
C CYS A 242 11.88 -20.65 -32.14
N GLN A 243 11.01 -20.27 -31.19
CA GLN A 243 11.10 -20.54 -29.75
C GLN A 243 12.37 -20.01 -29.06
N SER A 244 13.20 -19.25 -29.76
CA SER A 244 14.39 -18.60 -29.17
C SER A 244 13.99 -17.54 -28.15
N GLU A 245 14.67 -17.55 -27.00
CA GLU A 245 14.59 -16.55 -25.93
C GLU A 245 15.43 -15.30 -26.24
N ALA A 246 16.25 -15.33 -27.30
CA ALA A 246 17.05 -14.19 -27.74
C ALA A 246 16.16 -13.16 -28.44
N VAL A 247 15.40 -12.39 -27.66
CA VAL A 247 14.43 -11.40 -28.13
C VAL A 247 14.76 -9.99 -27.61
N ASN A 248 14.60 -8.99 -28.48
CA ASN A 248 14.77 -7.58 -28.12
C ASN A 248 13.42 -6.86 -28.17
N ARG A 249 13.23 -5.85 -27.32
CA ARG A 249 12.10 -4.92 -27.42
C ARG A 249 12.28 -4.04 -28.67
N ASN A 250 11.23 -3.90 -29.47
CA ASN A 250 11.24 -3.18 -30.75
C ASN A 250 10.05 -2.20 -30.85
N GLY A 251 10.03 -1.21 -29.95
CA GLY A 251 8.99 -0.18 -29.90
C GLY A 251 7.60 -0.69 -29.49
N ARG A 252 6.59 0.16 -29.60
CA ARG A 252 5.19 -0.17 -29.32
C ARG A 252 4.34 0.02 -30.58
N ARG A 253 3.31 -0.80 -30.77
CA ARG A 253 2.43 -0.78 -31.95
C ARG A 253 0.96 -0.64 -31.48
N GLY A 254 0.22 0.34 -32.01
CA GLY A 254 -1.20 0.57 -31.71
C GLY A 254 -1.62 2.04 -31.84
N SER A 255 -2.93 2.31 -31.89
CA SER A 255 -3.50 3.67 -31.78
C SER A 255 -3.62 4.09 -30.31
N ASN A 256 -3.79 5.40 -30.06
CA ASN A 256 -3.63 6.10 -28.76
C ASN A 256 -4.18 5.42 -27.49
N GLN A 257 -5.14 4.50 -27.59
CA GLN A 257 -5.73 3.81 -26.43
C GLN A 257 -5.23 2.37 -26.20
N ASN A 258 -4.41 1.78 -27.08
CA ASN A 258 -3.99 0.37 -26.95
C ASN A 258 -2.57 0.09 -27.50
N HIS A 259 -1.55 0.67 -26.85
CA HIS A 259 -0.14 0.47 -27.24
C HIS A 259 0.38 -0.91 -26.79
N LYS A 260 0.49 -1.88 -27.71
CA LYS A 260 1.06 -3.21 -27.42
C LYS A 260 2.58 -3.21 -27.65
N GLN A 261 3.33 -3.83 -26.74
CA GLN A 261 4.79 -3.95 -26.84
C GLN A 261 5.15 -4.91 -27.99
N ASN A 262 6.00 -4.43 -28.92
CA ASN A 262 6.51 -5.20 -30.04
C ASN A 262 7.93 -5.69 -29.71
N TYR A 263 8.29 -6.86 -30.22
CA TYR A 263 9.56 -7.55 -30.03
C TYR A 263 10.14 -7.94 -31.37
N VAL A 264 11.45 -8.12 -31.44
CA VAL A 264 12.17 -8.70 -32.58
C VAL A 264 13.05 -9.85 -32.09
N CYS A 265 12.95 -11.00 -32.75
CA CYS A 265 13.80 -12.15 -32.45
C CYS A 265 15.18 -11.97 -33.11
N ARG A 266 16.26 -12.16 -32.34
CA ARG A 266 17.63 -12.12 -32.88
C ARG A 266 17.97 -13.33 -33.74
N ASN A 267 17.29 -14.46 -33.53
CA ASN A 267 17.57 -15.70 -34.25
C ASN A 267 16.93 -15.72 -35.65
N CYS A 268 15.64 -15.37 -35.75
CA CYS A 268 14.90 -15.43 -37.02
C CYS A 268 14.54 -14.06 -37.61
N GLY A 269 14.89 -12.95 -36.95
CA GLY A 269 14.63 -11.58 -37.41
C GLY A 269 13.16 -11.14 -37.37
N ARG A 270 12.23 -12.02 -36.99
CA ARG A 270 10.79 -11.72 -37.02
C ARG A 270 10.35 -10.85 -35.87
N GLN A 271 9.39 -9.97 -36.16
CA GLN A 271 8.73 -9.13 -35.18
C GLN A 271 7.42 -9.75 -34.69
N PHE A 272 7.11 -9.60 -33.40
CA PHE A 272 5.90 -10.16 -32.78
C PHE A 272 5.50 -9.38 -31.52
N LEU A 273 4.26 -9.54 -31.04
CA LEU A 273 3.73 -8.85 -29.85
C LEU A 273 3.81 -9.74 -28.60
N SER A 274 3.92 -9.16 -27.40
CA SER A 274 3.96 -9.92 -26.13
C SER A 274 2.70 -10.75 -25.87
N THR A 275 1.55 -10.25 -26.30
CA THR A 275 0.26 -10.91 -26.13
C THR A 275 -0.49 -10.87 -27.45
N TYR A 276 -0.68 -12.05 -28.05
CA TYR A 276 -1.71 -12.23 -29.06
C TYR A 276 -3.02 -12.44 -28.29
N GLU A 277 -3.77 -11.36 -28.06
CA GLU A 277 -5.18 -11.54 -27.76
C GLU A 277 -5.80 -12.28 -28.95
N ASN A 278 -6.06 -13.57 -28.77
CA ASN A 278 -6.94 -14.30 -29.65
C ASN A 278 -8.35 -13.72 -29.41
N HIS A 279 -8.66 -12.59 -30.03
CA HIS A 279 -10.05 -12.21 -30.29
C HIS A 279 -10.60 -13.17 -31.34
N ARG A 280 -10.80 -14.43 -30.93
CA ARG A 280 -11.62 -15.37 -31.66
C ARG A 280 -13.05 -14.98 -31.33
N TYR A 281 -13.70 -14.32 -32.27
CA TYR A 281 -15.15 -14.13 -32.22
C TYR A 281 -15.82 -15.50 -32.01
N SER A 282 -16.85 -15.55 -31.18
CA SER A 282 -17.57 -16.79 -30.91
C SER A 282 -18.17 -17.36 -32.21
N PRO A 283 -18.37 -18.69 -32.29
CA PRO A 283 -19.05 -19.32 -33.42
C PRO A 283 -20.42 -18.68 -33.72
N GLU A 284 -21.16 -18.32 -32.66
CA GLU A 284 -22.44 -17.61 -32.74
C GLU A 284 -22.30 -16.23 -33.39
N MET A 285 -21.26 -15.45 -33.05
CA MET A 285 -21.00 -14.15 -33.66
C MET A 285 -20.64 -14.27 -35.14
N ARG A 286 -19.90 -15.33 -35.51
CA ARG A 286 -19.60 -15.65 -36.91
C ARG A 286 -20.87 -16.00 -37.67
N GLU A 287 -21.72 -16.88 -37.15
CA GLU A 287 -22.99 -17.26 -37.78
C GLU A 287 -23.94 -16.06 -37.91
N HIS A 288 -24.02 -15.22 -36.88
CA HIS A 288 -24.81 -14.00 -36.88
C HIS A 288 -24.37 -13.04 -38.00
N CYS A 289 -23.05 -12.80 -38.16
CA CYS A 289 -22.53 -11.96 -39.23
C CYS A 289 -22.81 -12.53 -40.63
N ILE A 290 -22.76 -13.85 -40.80
CA ILE A 290 -23.08 -14.51 -42.09
C ILE A 290 -24.58 -14.40 -42.38
N ALA A 291 -25.44 -14.57 -41.37
CA ALA A 291 -26.89 -14.45 -41.51
C ALA A 291 -27.31 -13.02 -41.89
N LEU A 292 -26.73 -12.00 -41.26
CA LEU A 292 -26.97 -10.59 -41.61
C LEU A 292 -26.62 -10.30 -43.08
N HIS A 293 -25.52 -10.88 -43.58
CA HIS A 293 -25.15 -10.74 -44.99
C HIS A 293 -26.14 -11.46 -45.93
N ARG A 294 -26.57 -12.68 -45.60
CA ARG A 294 -27.59 -13.42 -46.36
C ARG A 294 -28.94 -12.69 -46.42
N ASN A 295 -29.25 -11.93 -45.37
CA ASN A 295 -30.45 -11.09 -45.30
C ASN A 295 -30.29 -9.73 -45.99
N GLY A 296 -29.20 -9.50 -46.74
CA GLY A 296 -29.01 -8.33 -47.60
C GLY A 296 -28.17 -7.20 -47.02
N SER A 297 -27.61 -7.33 -45.81
CA SER A 297 -26.77 -6.28 -45.21
C SER A 297 -25.37 -6.22 -45.85
N GLY A 298 -24.86 -5.00 -46.07
CA GLY A 298 -23.52 -4.77 -46.62
C GLY A 298 -22.40 -5.01 -45.60
N PHE A 299 -21.19 -5.39 -46.03
CA PHE A 299 -20.09 -5.74 -45.10
C PHE A 299 -19.69 -4.62 -44.12
N ARG A 300 -19.70 -3.36 -44.57
CA ARG A 300 -19.41 -2.18 -43.70
C ARG A 300 -20.60 -1.79 -42.81
N GLU A 301 -21.79 -2.24 -43.15
CA GLU A 301 -22.98 -2.09 -42.30
C GLU A 301 -22.95 -3.11 -41.17
N ILE A 302 -22.61 -4.37 -41.49
CA ILE A 302 -22.39 -5.43 -40.50
C ILE A 302 -21.28 -5.05 -39.51
N GLU A 303 -20.17 -4.48 -39.98
CA GLU A 303 -19.10 -3.99 -39.08
C GLU A 303 -19.57 -2.92 -38.10
N ARG A 304 -20.47 -2.01 -38.53
CA ARG A 304 -21.06 -1.01 -37.63
C ARG A 304 -22.02 -1.62 -36.62
N MET A 305 -22.73 -2.68 -37.00
CA MET A 305 -23.70 -3.35 -36.14
C MET A 305 -23.05 -4.28 -35.11
N THR A 306 -21.99 -4.99 -35.49
CA THR A 306 -21.41 -6.06 -34.66
C THR A 306 -20.03 -5.72 -34.09
N GLY A 307 -19.40 -4.65 -34.57
CA GLY A 307 -18.01 -4.30 -34.23
C GLY A 307 -16.98 -5.27 -34.83
N VAL A 308 -17.41 -6.26 -35.64
CA VAL A 308 -16.50 -7.19 -36.32
C VAL A 308 -15.97 -6.54 -37.58
N ASN A 309 -14.63 -6.50 -37.74
CA ASN A 309 -14.03 -5.88 -38.91
C ASN A 309 -14.56 -6.48 -40.22
N HIS A 310 -14.95 -5.63 -41.18
CA HIS A 310 -15.58 -6.07 -42.43
C HIS A 310 -14.72 -7.08 -43.24
N ASN A 311 -13.38 -7.00 -43.15
CA ASN A 311 -12.49 -7.97 -43.82
C ASN A 311 -12.58 -9.38 -43.19
N THR A 312 -12.83 -9.46 -41.89
CA THR A 312 -13.06 -10.72 -41.17
C THR A 312 -14.39 -11.33 -41.59
N VAL A 313 -15.45 -10.52 -41.69
CA VAL A 313 -16.77 -10.96 -42.17
C VAL A 313 -16.70 -11.47 -43.62
N ILE A 314 -15.98 -10.78 -44.51
CA ILE A 314 -15.78 -11.22 -45.90
C ILE A 314 -15.12 -12.60 -45.97
N ARG A 315 -14.11 -12.87 -45.13
CA ARG A 315 -13.45 -14.19 -45.09
C ARG A 315 -14.42 -15.28 -44.64
N TRP A 316 -15.25 -15.01 -43.66
CA TRP A 316 -16.24 -16.00 -43.17
C TRP A 316 -17.32 -16.30 -44.19
N VAL A 317 -17.82 -15.30 -44.91
CA VAL A 317 -18.81 -15.49 -45.97
C VAL A 317 -18.22 -16.32 -47.12
N LYS A 318 -16.99 -15.99 -47.57
CA LYS A 318 -16.30 -16.76 -48.62
C LYS A 318 -16.09 -18.22 -48.24
N ALA A 319 -15.69 -18.47 -46.99
CA ALA A 319 -15.49 -19.83 -46.48
C ALA A 319 -16.79 -20.61 -46.23
N ALA A 320 -17.96 -19.95 -46.24
CA ALA A 320 -19.27 -20.58 -46.09
C ALA A 320 -19.99 -20.81 -47.44
N GLN A 321 -19.38 -20.35 -48.54
CA GLN A 321 -19.85 -20.53 -49.93
C GLN A 321 -19.02 -21.57 -50.70
N SER A 322 -17.93 -22.05 -50.10
CA SER A 322 -17.07 -23.14 -50.56
C SER A 322 -17.43 -24.44 -49.85
#